data_AF-A0A1F6KMF4-F1
#
_entry.id   AF-A0A1F6KMF4-F1
#
_cell.length_a   1.000
_cell.length_b   1.000
_cell.length_c   1.000
_cell.angle_alpha   90.00
_cell.angle_beta   90.00
_cell.angle_gamma   90.00
#
_symmetry.space_group_name_H-M   'P 1'
#
loop_
_entity.id
_entity.type
_entity.pdbx_description
1 polymer ?
#
loop_
_entity_poly.entity_id
_entity_poly.type
_entity_poly.pdbx_seq_one_letter_code
_entity_poly.pdbx_strand_id
1 'polypeptide(L)'
;MKLSIFNSARNREKEEKQLDQFITALLEMDSKEKMKDFLEGILTPKELQELPHRLGIVKMLKRGISQHDVAGKLGVGIATVSRGSRELQKGKFKYV
;
A
#
# COMPACT_ATOMS: atom_id res chain seq x y z
N MET A 1 3.51 -20.99 29.06
CA MET A 1 2.65 -20.99 27.84
C MET A 1 1.59 -19.89 27.82
N LYS A 2 0.84 -19.61 28.91
CA LYS A 2 -0.18 -18.52 28.94
C LYS A 2 0.40 -17.09 28.80
N LEU A 3 1.61 -16.83 29.30
CA LEU A 3 2.23 -15.49 29.28
C LEU A 3 2.65 -15.03 27.87
N SER A 4 3.10 -15.96 27.01
CA SER A 4 3.55 -15.68 25.63
C SER A 4 2.39 -15.29 24.70
N ILE A 5 1.22 -15.91 24.89
CA ILE A 5 0.00 -15.61 24.12
C ILE A 5 -0.52 -14.23 24.51
N PHE A 6 -0.51 -13.92 25.81
CA PHE A 6 -0.95 -12.62 26.33
C PHE A 6 -0.09 -11.45 25.84
N ASN A 7 1.24 -11.61 25.82
CA ASN A 7 2.14 -10.62 25.25
C ASN A 7 1.94 -10.44 23.73
N SER A 8 1.64 -11.52 23.01
CA SER A 8 1.36 -11.46 21.57
C SER A 8 0.05 -10.72 21.27
N ALA A 9 -0.98 -10.91 22.09
CA ALA A 9 -2.26 -10.20 21.95
C ALA A 9 -2.09 -8.69 22.24
N ARG A 10 -1.40 -8.35 23.32
CA ARG A 10 -1.12 -6.95 23.68
C ARG A 10 -0.28 -6.22 22.64
N ASN A 11 0.67 -6.91 22.00
CA ASN A 11 1.45 -6.32 20.91
C ASN A 11 0.59 -6.02 19.69
N ARG A 12 -0.32 -6.93 19.31
CA ARG A 12 -1.27 -6.68 18.21
C ARG A 12 -2.17 -5.47 18.47
N GLU A 13 -2.72 -5.35 19.68
CA GLU A 13 -3.52 -4.17 20.06
C GLU A 13 -2.73 -2.87 19.93
N LYS A 14 -1.45 -2.89 20.31
CA LYS A 14 -0.57 -1.73 20.16
C LYS A 14 -0.29 -1.40 18.69
N GLU A 15 -0.01 -2.41 17.86
CA GLU A 15 0.24 -2.25 16.42
C GLU A 15 -1.00 -1.72 15.69
N GLU A 16 -2.18 -2.24 16.02
CA GLU A 16 -3.47 -1.75 15.48
C GLU A 16 -3.68 -0.28 15.85
N LYS A 17 -3.45 0.09 17.11
CA LYS A 17 -3.54 1.49 17.54
C LYS A 17 -2.56 2.41 16.81
N GLN A 18 -1.33 1.95 16.57
CA GLN A 18 -0.34 2.73 15.82
C GLN A 18 -0.73 2.89 14.36
N LEU A 19 -1.29 1.86 13.74
CA LEU A 19 -1.81 1.92 12.37
C LEU A 19 -2.99 2.89 12.27
N ASP A 20 -3.93 2.86 13.22
CA ASP A 20 -5.08 3.77 13.24
C ASP A 20 -4.64 5.24 13.39
N GLN A 21 -3.64 5.51 14.24
CA GLN A 21 -3.05 6.84 14.37
C GLN A 21 -2.42 7.31 13.05
N PHE A 22 -1.68 6.43 12.37
CA PHE A 22 -1.08 6.74 11.08
C PHE A 22 -2.14 7.03 10.00
N ILE A 23 -3.21 6.22 9.93
CA ILE A 23 -4.32 6.45 9.00
C ILE A 23 -5.02 7.78 9.30
N THR A 24 -5.24 8.10 10.58
CA THR A 24 -5.86 9.37 10.99
C THR A 24 -5.03 10.56 10.51
N ALA A 25 -3.70 10.52 10.73
CA ALA A 25 -2.80 11.57 10.25
C ALA A 25 -2.84 11.74 8.72
N LEU A 26 -2.96 10.65 7.95
CA LEU A 26 -3.14 10.72 6.50
C LEU A 26 -4.47 11.39 6.11
N LEU A 27 -5.55 11.15 6.85
CA LEU A 27 -6.88 11.72 6.58
C LEU A 27 -6.98 13.21 6.91
N GLU A 28 -6.16 13.70 7.84
CA GLU A 28 -6.09 15.12 8.23
C GLU A 28 -5.39 16.01 7.19
N MET A 29 -4.69 15.41 6.22
CA MET A 29 -4.03 16.13 5.13
C MET A 29 -5.08 16.62 4.11
N ASP A 30 -5.43 17.89 4.16
CA ASP A 30 -6.44 18.55 3.33
C ASP A 30 -5.92 19.07 1.96
N SER A 31 -4.62 18.97 1.70
CA SER A 31 -3.99 19.48 0.49
C SER A 31 -2.94 18.51 -0.07
N LYS A 32 -2.69 18.59 -1.38
CA LYS A 32 -1.66 17.78 -2.05
C LYS A 32 -0.27 18.12 -1.55
N GLU A 33 -0.01 19.39 -1.27
CA GLU A 33 1.27 19.89 -0.76
C GLU A 33 1.56 19.31 0.62
N LYS A 34 0.60 19.37 1.55
CA LYS A 34 0.75 18.79 2.90
C LYS A 34 0.96 17.28 2.85
N MET A 35 0.17 16.57 2.04
CA MET A 35 0.33 15.11 1.87
C MET A 35 1.70 14.76 1.26
N LYS A 36 2.16 15.54 0.28
CA LYS A 36 3.46 15.31 -0.35
C LYS A 36 4.60 15.51 0.65
N ASP A 37 4.60 16.61 1.39
CA ASP A 37 5.60 16.88 2.45
C ASP A 37 5.62 15.76 3.50
N PHE A 38 4.46 15.33 3.97
CA PHE A 38 4.34 14.22 4.91
C PHE A 38 4.91 12.90 4.36
N LEU A 39 4.56 12.53 3.13
CA LEU A 39 5.05 11.29 2.51
C LEU A 39 6.56 11.35 2.24
N GLU A 40 7.10 12.52 1.85
CA GLU A 40 8.54 12.73 1.67
C GLU A 40 9.31 12.64 2.99
N GLY A 41 8.68 12.99 4.12
CA GLY A 41 9.28 12.87 5.45
C GLY A 41 9.31 11.43 6.01
N ILE A 42 8.33 10.59 5.69
CA ILE A 42 8.21 9.24 6.29
C ILE A 42 8.71 8.11 5.38
N LEU A 43 8.66 8.29 4.07
CA LEU A 43 9.03 7.26 3.10
C LEU A 43 10.46 7.45 2.61
N THR A 44 11.11 6.34 2.27
CA THR A 44 12.35 6.40 1.51
C THR A 44 12.08 6.88 0.06
N PRO A 45 13.09 7.45 -0.63
CA PRO A 45 12.96 7.82 -2.04
C PRO A 45 12.50 6.66 -2.94
N LYS A 46 12.93 5.43 -2.61
CA LYS A 46 12.51 4.23 -3.34
C LYS A 46 11.04 3.92 -3.12
N GLU A 47 10.54 4.03 -1.90
CA GLU A 47 9.12 3.79 -1.60
C GLU A 47 8.21 4.83 -2.25
N LEU A 48 8.62 6.11 -2.27
CA LEU A 48 7.91 7.18 -2.97
C LEU A 48 7.76 6.91 -4.48
N GLN A 49 8.72 6.22 -5.10
CA GLN A 49 8.62 5.80 -6.49
C GLN A 49 7.78 4.52 -6.66
N GLU A 50 7.92 3.56 -5.75
CA GLU A 50 7.22 2.26 -5.88
C GLU A 50 5.72 2.33 -5.58
N LEU A 51 5.28 3.13 -4.60
CA LEU A 51 3.86 3.19 -4.22
C LEU A 51 2.95 3.69 -5.37
N PRO A 52 3.29 4.76 -6.12
CA PRO A 52 2.53 5.16 -7.31
C PRO A 52 2.47 4.08 -8.38
N HIS A 53 3.56 3.34 -8.63
CA HIS A 53 3.55 2.21 -9.56
C HIS A 53 2.58 1.11 -9.12
N ARG A 54 2.57 0.76 -7.83
CA ARG A 54 1.62 -0.23 -7.28
C ARG A 54 0.18 0.20 -7.48
N LEU A 55 -0.13 1.49 -7.24
CA LEU A 55 -1.45 2.05 -7.51
C LEU A 55 -1.81 2.01 -9.01
N GLY A 56 -0.87 2.37 -9.88
CA GLY A 56 -1.03 2.30 -11.33
C GLY A 56 -1.32 0.89 -11.84
N ILE A 57 -0.55 -0.10 -11.37
CA ILE A 57 -0.75 -1.52 -11.66
C ILE A 57 -2.19 -1.93 -11.34
N VAL A 58 -2.65 -1.65 -10.11
CA VAL A 58 -4.00 -2.03 -9.65
C VAL A 58 -5.08 -1.40 -10.52
N LYS A 59 -4.98 -0.08 -10.79
CA LYS A 59 -5.95 0.64 -11.62
C LYS A 59 -6.03 0.08 -13.04
N MET A 60 -4.89 -0.27 -13.63
CA MET A 60 -4.86 -0.81 -14.99
C MET A 60 -5.39 -2.24 -15.07
N LEU A 61 -5.03 -3.09 -14.10
CA LEU A 61 -5.56 -4.45 -14.01
C LEU A 61 -7.09 -4.46 -13.82
N LYS A 62 -7.62 -3.57 -12.97
CA LYS A 62 -9.07 -3.40 -12.80
C LYS A 62 -9.79 -2.98 -14.08
N ARG A 63 -9.10 -2.29 -14.99
CA ARG A 63 -9.62 -1.91 -16.32
C ARG A 63 -9.51 -3.03 -17.36
N GLY A 64 -9.07 -4.23 -16.97
CA GLY A 64 -8.94 -5.39 -17.86
C GLY A 64 -7.68 -5.37 -18.72
N ILE A 65 -6.71 -4.49 -18.44
CA ILE A 65 -5.44 -4.46 -19.17
C ILE A 65 -4.60 -5.69 -18.79
N SER A 66 -3.99 -6.35 -19.77
CA SER A 66 -3.19 -7.55 -19.53
C SER A 66 -1.96 -7.25 -18.66
N GLN A 67 -1.50 -8.22 -17.85
CA GLN A 67 -0.33 -8.02 -16.98
C GLN A 67 0.93 -7.64 -17.78
N HIS A 68 1.08 -8.18 -18.99
CA HIS A 68 2.18 -7.86 -19.90
C HIS A 68 2.13 -6.41 -20.36
N ASP A 69 0.96 -5.91 -20.77
CA ASP A 69 0.82 -4.51 -21.20
C ASP A 69 0.96 -3.53 -20.04
N VAL A 70 0.52 -3.91 -18.84
CA VAL A 70 0.75 -3.12 -17.63
C VAL A 70 2.25 -3.00 -17.34
N ALA A 71 3.00 -4.11 -17.42
CA ALA A 71 4.44 -4.13 -17.22
C ALA A 71 5.16 -3.20 -18.22
N GLY A 72 4.82 -3.31 -19.50
CA GLY A 72 5.38 -2.46 -20.55
C GLY A 72 5.05 -0.97 -20.37
N LYS A 73 3.78 -0.62 -20.08
CA LYS A 73 3.33 0.76 -19.92
C LYS A 73 3.91 1.46 -18.69
N LEU A 74 4.13 0.73 -17.59
CA LEU A 74 4.67 1.29 -16.35
C LEU A 74 6.19 1.13 -16.23
N GLY A 75 6.85 0.45 -17.18
CA GLY A 75 8.29 0.22 -17.12
C GLY A 75 8.71 -0.65 -15.94
N VAL A 76 7.85 -1.56 -15.49
CA VAL A 76 8.10 -2.45 -14.34
C VAL A 76 8.19 -3.91 -14.78
N GLY A 77 8.92 -4.73 -14.02
CA GLY A 77 9.01 -6.16 -14.30
C GLY A 77 7.66 -6.88 -14.13
N ILE A 78 7.45 -7.95 -14.92
CA ILE A 78 6.21 -8.75 -14.87
C ILE A 78 5.91 -9.30 -13.47
N ALA A 79 6.94 -9.68 -12.71
CA ALA A 79 6.80 -10.16 -11.34
C ALA A 79 6.16 -9.11 -10.40
N THR A 80 6.43 -7.81 -10.63
CA THR A 80 5.81 -6.72 -9.87
C THR A 80 4.32 -6.65 -10.16
N VAL A 81 3.93 -6.78 -11.43
CA VAL A 81 2.52 -6.78 -11.84
C VAL A 81 1.77 -8.00 -11.32
N SER A 82 2.39 -9.19 -11.37
CA SER A 82 1.80 -10.42 -10.84
C SER A 82 1.53 -10.35 -9.34
N ARG A 83 2.38 -9.64 -8.56
CA ARG A 83 2.10 -9.37 -7.14
C ARG A 83 0.83 -8.52 -6.99
N GLY A 84 0.69 -7.44 -7.77
CA GLY A 84 -0.52 -6.60 -7.75
C GLY A 84 -1.79 -7.38 -8.11
N SER A 85 -1.71 -8.22 -9.13
CA SER A 85 -2.80 -9.13 -9.54
C SER A 85 -3.22 -10.08 -8.42
N ARG A 86 -2.26 -10.66 -7.69
CA ARG A 86 -2.55 -11.55 -6.56
C ARG A 86 -3.25 -10.84 -5.40
N GLU A 87 -2.88 -9.60 -5.10
CA GLU A 87 -3.57 -8.84 -4.04
C GLU A 87 -5.02 -8.49 -4.42
N LEU A 88 -5.27 -8.19 -5.70
CA LEU A 88 -6.64 -8.04 -6.21
C LEU A 88 -7.46 -9.34 -6.08
N GLN A 89 -6.87 -10.50 -6.41
CA GLN A 89 -7.53 -11.80 -6.25
C GLN A 89 -7.85 -12.13 -4.79
N LYS A 90 -7.06 -11.62 -3.83
CA LYS A 90 -7.35 -11.73 -2.38
C LYS A 90 -8.44 -10.76 -1.90
N GLY A 91 -9.08 -10.01 -2.79
CA GLY A 91 -10.11 -9.03 -2.44
C GLY A 91 -9.57 -7.73 -1.84
N LYS A 92 -8.25 -7.47 -1.95
CA LYS A 92 -7.68 -6.16 -1.58
C LYS A 92 -8.01 -5.12 -2.65
N PHE A 93 -7.76 -3.85 -2.33
CA PHE A 93 -8.03 -2.71 -3.22
C PHE A 93 -9.51 -2.55 -3.60
N LYS A 94 -10.46 -2.94 -2.73
CA LYS A 94 -11.90 -2.82 -3.00
C LYS A 94 -12.35 -1.39 -3.39
N TYR A 95 -11.73 -0.36 -2.81
CA TYR A 95 -12.11 1.05 -2.96
C TYR A 95 -11.26 1.85 -3.97
N VAL A 96 -10.44 1.17 -4.77
CA VAL A 96 -9.52 1.79 -5.75
C VAL A 96 -10.00 1.61 -7.18
#